data_AF-A0A396MAK6-F1
#
_entry.id   AF-A0A396MAK6-F1
#
_cell.length_a   1.000
_cell.length_b   1.000
_cell.length_c   1.000
_cell.angle_alpha   90.00
_cell.angle_beta   90.00
_cell.angle_gamma   90.00
#
_symmetry.space_group_name_H-M   'P 1'
#
loop_
_entity.id
_entity.type
_entity.pdbx_description
1 polymer ?
#
loop_
_entity_poly.entity_id
_entity_poly.type
_entity_poly.pdbx_seq_one_letter_code
_entity_poly.pdbx_strand_id
1 'polypeptide(L)'
;MENKYIVSTIKKDSTGKEKIEGRDNVRSKGVVEKLLFGNTNGNVEFYVCPSFEGAYGFRTVRDSSDTFLLEIKRIANWKEAAEEAEKKYPTVGIPLTLISSLPQNIVNLTTDHNNAMWPLQEEERLKLYKVKSSSIPISNRLAEKLHAKFVSFIDDFKAKELEPDLLMGDGETTVFRCIVDQEIWTLSIPFKTEEKARELSDLCKRIIEDAEAGRFDESKYIGSLEN
;
A
#
# COMPACT_ATOMS: atom_id res chain seq x y z
N MET A 1 29.51 0.18 -3.74
CA MET A 1 28.34 -0.59 -3.28
C MET A 1 27.16 0.32 -3.53
N GLU A 2 26.47 0.14 -4.66
CA GLU A 2 25.31 0.95 -5.02
C GLU A 2 24.16 0.62 -4.07
N ASN A 3 23.65 1.63 -3.37
CA ASN A 3 22.56 1.47 -2.42
C ASN A 3 21.28 1.07 -3.17
N LYS A 4 20.87 -0.20 -3.06
CA LYS A 4 19.64 -0.79 -3.61
C LYS A 4 18.37 -0.50 -2.79
N TYR A 5 18.46 0.48 -1.88
CA TYR A 5 17.42 0.73 -0.90
C TYR A 5 16.58 1.93 -1.31
N ILE A 6 15.28 1.70 -1.45
CA ILE A 6 14.32 2.74 -1.88
C ILE A 6 13.63 3.40 -0.68
N VAL A 7 13.56 2.70 0.45
CA VAL A 7 12.89 3.19 1.67
C VAL A 7 13.83 3.01 2.85
N SER A 8 14.00 4.04 3.67
CA SER A 8 14.72 3.93 4.93
C SER A 8 13.76 4.14 6.11
N THR A 9 13.85 3.29 7.13
CA THR A 9 13.10 3.46 8.38
C THR A 9 14.07 3.80 9.49
N ILE A 10 13.73 4.80 10.29
CA ILE A 10 14.48 5.13 11.49
C ILE A 10 13.96 4.27 12.63
N LYS A 11 14.81 3.40 13.18
CA LYS A 11 14.54 2.66 14.40
C LYS A 11 15.45 3.15 15.50
N LYS A 12 14.93 3.31 16.71
CA LYS A 12 15.76 3.48 17.89
C LYS A 12 16.24 2.10 18.34
N ASP A 13 17.56 1.93 18.46
CA ASP A 13 18.12 0.72 19.04
C ASP A 13 17.86 0.64 20.55
N SER A 14 18.28 -0.46 21.19
CA SER A 14 18.13 -0.66 22.63
C SER A 14 18.89 0.36 23.50
N THR A 15 19.70 1.22 22.89
CA THR A 15 20.42 2.33 23.55
C THR A 15 19.78 3.70 23.27
N GLY A 16 18.68 3.73 22.52
CA GLY A 16 17.97 4.95 22.13
C GLY A 16 18.58 5.66 20.91
N LYS A 17 19.59 5.06 20.26
CA LYS A 17 20.27 5.66 19.12
C LYS A 17 19.50 5.36 17.84
N GLU A 18 19.29 6.38 17.02
CA GLU A 18 18.60 6.25 15.75
C GLU A 18 19.48 5.53 14.72
N LYS A 19 18.96 4.42 14.21
CA LYS A 19 19.55 3.63 13.15
C LYS A 19 18.65 3.71 11.92
N ILE A 20 19.24 4.15 10.82
CA ILE A 20 18.61 4.15 9.51
C ILE A 20 18.73 2.74 8.93
N GLU A 21 17.61 2.04 8.75
CA GLU A 21 17.56 0.74 8.07
C GLU A 21 16.95 0.90 6.68
N GLY A 22 17.75 0.66 5.64
CA GLY A 22 17.28 0.58 4.26
C GLY A 22 16.49 -0.71 4.01
N ARG A 23 15.42 -0.65 3.21
CA ARG A 23 14.66 -1.80 2.71
C ARG A 23 14.87 -1.98 1.22
N ASP A 24 15.16 -3.21 0.81
CA ASP A 24 15.44 -3.54 -0.58
C ASP A 24 14.20 -3.27 -1.47
N ASN A 25 14.48 -2.91 -2.72
CA ASN A 25 13.48 -2.71 -3.78
C ASN A 25 12.83 -3.99 -4.30
N VAL A 26 13.29 -5.17 -3.89
CA VAL A 26 12.77 -6.48 -4.34
C VAL A 26 11.66 -7.04 -3.43
N ARG A 27 11.05 -6.20 -2.58
CA ARG A 27 10.06 -6.66 -1.60
C ARG A 27 8.85 -7.29 -2.30
N SER A 28 8.64 -8.58 -2.02
CA SER A 28 7.43 -9.31 -2.42
C SER A 28 6.16 -8.69 -1.82
N LYS A 29 5.02 -8.91 -2.47
CA LYS A 29 3.67 -8.60 -1.98
C LYS A 29 3.46 -8.98 -0.51
N GLY A 30 2.86 -8.07 0.26
CA GLY A 30 2.30 -8.35 1.58
C GLY A 30 1.09 -9.30 1.53
N VAL A 31 0.58 -9.67 2.71
CA VAL A 31 -0.52 -10.64 2.84
C VAL A 31 -1.82 -10.11 2.20
N VAL A 32 -2.16 -8.85 2.46
CA VAL A 32 -3.34 -8.20 1.87
C VAL A 32 -3.17 -7.99 0.36
N GLU A 33 -1.97 -7.63 -0.10
CA GLU A 33 -1.69 -7.52 -1.54
C GLU A 33 -1.88 -8.88 -2.25
N LYS A 34 -1.48 -9.98 -1.62
CA LYS A 34 -1.70 -11.34 -2.14
C LYS A 34 -3.17 -11.74 -2.12
N LEU A 35 -3.93 -11.28 -1.13
CA LEU A 35 -5.38 -11.49 -1.11
C LEU A 35 -6.05 -10.81 -2.31
N LEU A 36 -5.61 -9.60 -2.67
CA LEU A 36 -6.12 -8.91 -3.85
C LEU A 36 -5.60 -9.57 -5.14
N PHE A 37 -4.29 -9.57 -5.38
CA PHE A 37 -3.71 -9.87 -6.70
C PHE A 37 -3.04 -11.24 -6.81
N GLY A 38 -3.13 -12.08 -5.78
CA GLY A 38 -2.44 -13.35 -5.74
C GLY A 38 -0.92 -13.22 -5.64
N ASN A 39 -0.21 -14.29 -5.95
CA ASN A 39 1.26 -14.34 -5.83
C ASN A 39 2.00 -13.84 -7.08
N THR A 40 1.32 -13.72 -8.22
CA THR A 40 1.93 -13.30 -9.49
C THR A 40 1.96 -11.79 -9.60
N ASN A 41 3.01 -11.26 -10.21
CA ASN A 41 3.13 -9.83 -10.48
C ASN A 41 2.53 -9.47 -11.84
N GLY A 42 1.80 -8.36 -11.89
CA GLY A 42 1.45 -7.69 -13.14
C GLY A 42 2.64 -6.92 -13.73
N ASN A 43 2.46 -6.42 -14.94
CA ASN A 43 3.43 -5.55 -15.60
C ASN A 43 3.62 -4.25 -14.80
N VAL A 44 2.51 -3.70 -14.31
CA VAL A 44 2.43 -2.60 -13.34
C VAL A 44 1.47 -3.00 -12.23
N GLU A 45 1.78 -2.66 -10.98
CA GLU A 45 0.86 -2.77 -9.85
C GLU A 45 0.90 -1.51 -9.00
N PHE A 46 -0.29 -0.99 -8.72
CA PHE A 46 -0.52 0.09 -7.78
C PHE A 46 -1.38 -0.45 -6.64
N TYR A 47 -0.95 -0.20 -5.40
CA TYR A 47 -1.67 -0.66 -4.22
C TYR A 47 -1.70 0.40 -3.13
N VAL A 48 -2.86 0.54 -2.49
CA VAL A 48 -3.11 1.50 -1.43
C VAL A 48 -3.65 0.74 -0.21
N CYS A 49 -2.99 0.93 0.93
CA CYS A 49 -3.37 0.40 2.23
C CYS A 49 -3.67 1.57 3.19
N PRO A 50 -4.89 2.09 3.18
CA PRO A 50 -5.34 3.11 4.12
C PRO A 50 -5.74 2.50 5.47
N SER A 51 -5.70 3.31 6.53
CA SER A 51 -5.97 2.87 7.91
C SER A 51 -7.46 2.89 8.26
N PHE A 52 -8.30 3.54 7.44
CA PHE A 52 -9.70 3.83 7.76
C PHE A 52 -10.69 3.31 6.69
N GLU A 53 -10.21 2.58 5.70
CA GLU A 53 -11.03 1.97 4.66
C GLU A 53 -10.37 0.69 4.12
N GLY A 54 -11.08 -0.02 3.24
CA GLY A 54 -10.57 -1.25 2.66
C GLY A 54 -9.46 -1.00 1.64
N ALA A 55 -8.36 -1.76 1.76
CA ALA A 55 -7.25 -1.68 0.81
C ALA A 55 -7.71 -1.95 -0.63
N TYR A 56 -7.08 -1.27 -1.58
CA TYR A 56 -7.45 -1.32 -2.99
C TYR A 56 -6.24 -1.10 -3.90
N GLY A 57 -6.43 -1.33 -5.19
CA GLY A 57 -5.38 -1.11 -6.16
C GLY A 57 -5.76 -1.58 -7.55
N PHE A 58 -4.79 -1.53 -8.45
CA PHE A 58 -4.90 -2.17 -9.75
C PHE A 58 -3.60 -2.87 -10.13
N ARG A 59 -3.69 -3.78 -11.10
CA ARG A 59 -2.55 -4.23 -11.88
C ARG A 59 -2.86 -4.32 -13.36
N THR A 60 -1.84 -4.20 -14.19
CA THR A 60 -1.94 -4.51 -15.62
C THR A 60 -1.41 -5.92 -15.88
N VAL A 61 -2.20 -6.73 -16.58
CA VAL A 61 -1.83 -8.10 -16.98
C VAL A 61 -2.22 -8.32 -18.44
N ARG A 62 -1.59 -9.29 -19.10
CA ARG A 62 -2.05 -9.77 -20.40
C ARG A 62 -3.02 -10.93 -20.20
N ASP A 63 -4.10 -10.94 -20.98
CA ASP A 63 -5.00 -12.08 -21.05
C ASP A 63 -4.49 -13.14 -22.05
N SER A 64 -5.25 -14.22 -22.22
CA SER A 64 -4.90 -15.30 -23.15
C SER A 64 -4.95 -14.90 -24.63
N SER A 65 -5.50 -13.72 -24.96
CA SER A 65 -5.55 -13.15 -26.30
C SER A 65 -4.44 -12.13 -26.55
N ASP A 66 -3.50 -11.99 -25.62
CA ASP A 66 -2.44 -10.98 -25.62
C ASP A 66 -2.94 -9.53 -25.50
N THR A 67 -4.19 -9.34 -25.04
CA THR A 67 -4.77 -8.04 -24.74
C THR A 67 -4.42 -7.63 -23.31
N PHE A 68 -4.06 -6.36 -23.08
CA PHE A 68 -3.88 -5.87 -21.72
C PHE A 68 -5.22 -5.67 -21.02
N LEU A 69 -5.28 -6.12 -19.77
CA LEU A 69 -6.36 -5.87 -18.83
C LEU A 69 -5.86 -5.00 -17.69
N LEU A 70 -6.67 -4.03 -17.31
CA LEU A 70 -6.56 -3.33 -16.03
C LEU A 70 -7.45 -4.06 -15.01
N GLU A 71 -6.83 -4.88 -14.16
CA GLU A 71 -7.52 -5.58 -13.06
C GLU A 71 -7.55 -4.68 -11.83
N ILE A 72 -8.73 -4.32 -11.37
CA ILE A 72 -8.96 -3.47 -10.19
C ILE A 72 -9.57 -4.31 -9.09
N LYS A 73 -9.04 -4.16 -7.87
CA LYS A 73 -9.54 -4.89 -6.72
C LYS A 73 -9.57 -4.03 -5.47
N ARG A 74 -10.57 -4.27 -4.62
CA ARG A 74 -10.72 -3.61 -3.31
C ARG A 74 -11.36 -4.53 -2.28
N ILE A 75 -11.03 -4.30 -1.00
CA ILE A 75 -11.75 -4.89 0.13
C ILE A 75 -13.05 -4.10 0.31
N ALA A 76 -14.20 -4.77 0.16
CA ALA A 76 -15.50 -4.11 0.18
C ALA A 76 -16.13 -4.00 1.58
N ASN A 77 -15.74 -4.88 2.51
CA ASN A 77 -16.34 -5.02 3.84
C ASN A 77 -15.33 -4.81 4.97
N TRP A 78 -14.40 -3.88 4.79
CA TRP A 78 -13.29 -3.68 5.75
C TRP A 78 -13.80 -3.40 7.16
N LYS A 79 -14.83 -2.55 7.27
CA LYS A 79 -15.40 -2.14 8.55
C LYS A 79 -16.10 -3.31 9.25
N GLU A 80 -16.91 -4.06 8.54
CA GLU A 80 -17.63 -5.22 9.08
C GLU A 80 -16.65 -6.32 9.52
N ALA A 81 -15.61 -6.59 8.72
CA ALA A 81 -14.56 -7.54 9.07
C ALA A 81 -13.79 -7.09 10.32
N ALA A 82 -13.51 -5.80 10.45
CA ALA A 82 -12.85 -5.25 11.64
C ALA A 82 -13.73 -5.37 12.88
N GLU A 83 -15.02 -5.03 12.78
CA GLU A 83 -15.99 -5.14 13.89
C GLU A 83 -16.19 -6.59 14.34
N GLU A 84 -16.23 -7.55 13.41
CA GLU A 84 -16.38 -8.97 13.73
C GLU A 84 -15.10 -9.55 14.36
N ALA A 85 -13.93 -9.17 13.85
CA ALA A 85 -12.65 -9.55 14.45
C ALA A 85 -12.49 -8.99 15.87
N GLU A 86 -12.87 -7.73 16.10
CA GLU A 86 -12.85 -7.09 17.43
C GLU A 86 -13.79 -7.81 18.42
N LYS A 87 -15.00 -8.19 17.99
CA LYS A 87 -15.93 -8.96 18.84
C LYS A 87 -15.36 -10.32 19.25
N LYS A 88 -14.61 -10.97 18.36
CA LYS A 88 -14.01 -12.28 18.60
C LYS A 88 -12.75 -12.20 19.45
N TYR A 89 -11.93 -11.18 19.25
CA TYR A 89 -10.66 -10.97 19.94
C TYR A 89 -10.61 -9.52 20.48
N PRO A 90 -11.30 -9.23 21.59
CA PRO A 90 -11.49 -7.86 22.06
C PRO A 90 -10.20 -7.23 22.60
N THR A 91 -9.95 -5.99 22.19
CA THR A 91 -8.92 -5.12 22.75
C THR A 91 -9.49 -4.23 23.85
N VAL A 92 -8.59 -3.72 24.69
CA VAL A 92 -8.93 -2.77 25.74
C VAL A 92 -8.38 -1.40 25.35
N GLY A 93 -9.28 -0.48 25.02
CA GLY A 93 -8.94 0.92 24.78
C GLY A 93 -8.80 1.68 26.08
N ILE A 94 -7.65 2.33 26.30
CA ILE A 94 -7.47 3.31 27.38
C ILE A 94 -7.62 4.71 26.79
N PRO A 95 -8.58 5.53 27.26
CA PRO A 95 -8.68 6.92 26.85
C PRO A 95 -7.36 7.66 27.09
N LEU A 96 -6.89 8.41 26.09
CA LEU A 96 -5.59 9.10 26.16
C LEU A 96 -5.48 10.02 27.40
N THR A 97 -6.60 10.61 27.81
CA THR A 97 -6.71 11.46 29.01
C THR A 97 -6.45 10.74 30.32
N LEU A 98 -6.59 9.40 30.34
CA LEU A 98 -6.42 8.58 31.55
C LEU A 98 -5.08 7.86 31.60
N ILE A 99 -4.35 7.77 30.48
CA ILE A 99 -3.08 7.01 30.39
C ILE A 99 -2.07 7.46 31.45
N SER A 100 -1.90 8.77 31.64
CA SER A 100 -0.95 9.33 32.61
C SER A 100 -1.41 9.20 34.07
N SER A 101 -2.68 8.89 34.30
CA SER A 101 -3.28 8.74 35.64
C SER A 101 -3.35 7.30 36.11
N LEU A 102 -3.18 6.33 35.20
CA LEU A 102 -3.25 4.91 35.52
C LEU A 102 -1.92 4.40 36.08
N PRO A 103 -1.96 3.46 37.05
CA PRO A 103 -0.76 2.76 37.47
C PRO A 103 -0.07 2.06 36.29
N GLN A 104 1.27 2.16 36.21
CA GLN A 104 2.05 1.61 35.09
C GLN A 104 1.81 0.11 34.86
N ASN A 105 1.56 -0.66 35.93
CA ASN A 105 1.25 -2.08 35.81
C ASN A 105 -0.07 -2.36 35.06
N ILE A 106 -1.05 -1.45 35.17
CA ILE A 106 -2.32 -1.55 34.42
C ILE A 106 -2.08 -1.21 32.95
N VAL A 107 -1.31 -0.16 32.68
CA VAL A 107 -0.93 0.22 31.31
C VAL A 107 -0.20 -0.95 30.62
N ASN A 108 0.79 -1.55 31.29
CA ASN A 108 1.53 -2.68 30.76
C ASN A 108 0.63 -3.90 30.51
N LEU A 109 -0.23 -4.25 31.47
CA LEU A 109 -1.16 -5.38 31.31
C LEU A 109 -2.08 -5.19 30.10
N THR A 110 -2.61 -3.97 29.90
CA THR A 110 -3.44 -3.66 28.73
C THR A 110 -2.64 -3.72 27.43
N THR A 111 -1.42 -3.19 27.42
CA THR A 111 -0.52 -3.28 26.26
C THR A 111 -0.23 -4.74 25.90
N ASP A 112 0.11 -5.58 26.88
CA ASP A 112 0.40 -7.00 26.67
C ASP A 112 -0.82 -7.77 26.15
N HIS A 113 -2.00 -7.52 26.72
CA HIS A 113 -3.26 -8.08 26.24
C HIS A 113 -3.54 -7.68 24.79
N ASN A 114 -3.48 -6.38 24.47
CA ASN A 114 -3.74 -5.88 23.12
C ASN A 114 -2.74 -6.41 22.10
N ASN A 115 -1.46 -6.49 22.46
CA ASN A 115 -0.41 -7.09 21.64
C ASN A 115 -0.69 -8.55 21.31
N ALA A 116 -1.32 -9.31 22.23
CA ALA A 116 -1.74 -10.69 21.97
C ALA A 116 -2.99 -10.79 21.08
N MET A 117 -3.90 -9.81 21.17
CA MET A 117 -5.15 -9.81 20.39
C MET A 117 -4.96 -9.29 18.96
N TRP A 118 -4.11 -8.29 18.71
CA TRP A 118 -3.95 -7.70 17.38
C TRP A 118 -3.59 -8.70 16.28
N PRO A 119 -2.65 -9.66 16.46
CA PRO A 119 -2.37 -10.68 15.45
C PRO A 119 -3.56 -11.58 15.18
N LEU A 120 -4.33 -11.95 16.21
CA LEU A 120 -5.53 -12.78 16.07
C LEU A 120 -6.63 -12.04 15.32
N GLN A 121 -6.81 -10.75 15.60
CA GLN A 121 -7.74 -9.92 14.85
C GLN A 121 -7.30 -9.77 13.38
N GLU A 122 -6.00 -9.59 13.12
CA GLU A 122 -5.49 -9.50 11.76
C GLU A 122 -5.74 -10.79 10.97
N GLU A 123 -5.45 -11.94 11.57
CA GLU A 123 -5.74 -13.24 10.98
C GLU A 123 -7.24 -13.43 10.71
N GLU A 124 -8.10 -12.99 11.62
CA GLU A 124 -9.55 -13.07 11.45
C GLU A 124 -10.06 -12.14 10.36
N ARG A 125 -9.61 -10.88 10.33
CA ARG A 125 -9.97 -9.92 9.28
C ARG A 125 -9.65 -10.46 7.90
N LEU A 126 -8.46 -11.06 7.73
CA LEU A 126 -8.03 -11.67 6.48
C LEU A 126 -8.96 -12.80 6.00
N LYS A 127 -9.55 -13.57 6.93
CA LYS A 127 -10.55 -14.62 6.60
C LYS A 127 -11.90 -14.03 6.20
N LEU A 128 -12.27 -12.88 6.76
CA LEU A 128 -13.57 -12.24 6.59
C LEU A 128 -13.64 -11.28 5.39
N TYR A 129 -12.49 -10.82 4.89
CA TYR A 129 -12.45 -9.88 3.79
C TYR A 129 -13.09 -10.42 2.51
N LYS A 130 -13.96 -9.60 1.93
CA LYS A 130 -14.63 -9.81 0.65
C LYS A 130 -13.98 -8.89 -0.37
N VAL A 131 -13.35 -9.51 -1.36
CA VAL A 131 -12.68 -8.79 -2.45
C VAL A 131 -13.69 -8.53 -3.56
N LYS A 132 -13.94 -7.26 -3.85
CA LYS A 132 -14.61 -6.84 -5.08
C LYS A 132 -13.55 -6.72 -6.18
N SER A 133 -13.85 -7.29 -7.35
CA SER A 133 -12.97 -7.27 -8.51
C SER A 133 -13.71 -6.74 -9.73
N SER A 134 -13.02 -5.96 -10.56
CA SER A 134 -13.45 -5.57 -11.90
C SER A 134 -12.24 -5.59 -12.83
N SER A 135 -12.48 -5.83 -14.12
CA SER A 135 -11.43 -5.80 -15.13
C SER A 135 -11.96 -5.11 -16.38
N ILE A 136 -11.15 -4.25 -16.96
CA ILE A 136 -11.45 -3.60 -18.25
C ILE A 136 -10.29 -3.81 -19.21
N PRO A 137 -10.55 -4.01 -20.51
CA PRO A 137 -9.50 -4.02 -21.51
C PRO A 137 -8.87 -2.63 -21.61
N ILE A 138 -7.56 -2.59 -21.80
CA ILE A 138 -6.82 -1.36 -22.08
C ILE A 138 -5.93 -1.53 -23.32
N SER A 139 -5.65 -0.43 -24.01
CA SER A 139 -4.73 -0.45 -25.15
C SER A 139 -3.28 -0.73 -24.71
N ASN A 140 -2.50 -1.32 -25.63
CA ASN A 140 -1.05 -1.48 -25.45
C ASN A 140 -0.38 -0.13 -25.17
N ARG A 141 -0.81 0.94 -25.85
CA ARG A 141 -0.28 2.29 -25.67
C ARG A 141 -0.44 2.77 -24.23
N LEU A 142 -1.60 2.56 -23.61
CA LEU A 142 -1.81 2.95 -22.21
C LEU A 142 -0.97 2.08 -21.26
N ALA A 143 -0.95 0.77 -21.47
CA ALA A 143 -0.19 -0.16 -20.64
C ALA A 143 1.31 0.14 -20.64
N GLU A 144 1.88 0.41 -21.82
CA GLU A 144 3.28 0.77 -22.01
C GLU A 144 3.62 2.12 -21.36
N LYS A 145 2.73 3.12 -21.49
CA LYS A 145 2.93 4.43 -20.83
C LYS A 145 2.86 4.35 -19.32
N LEU A 146 1.92 3.58 -18.77
CA LEU A 146 1.85 3.33 -17.33
C LEU A 146 3.14 2.66 -16.84
N HIS A 147 3.63 1.66 -17.57
CA HIS A 147 4.87 0.97 -17.24
C HIS A 147 6.07 1.90 -17.26
N ALA A 148 6.27 2.64 -18.37
CA ALA A 148 7.37 3.60 -18.49
C ALA A 148 7.34 4.65 -17.37
N LYS A 149 6.15 5.15 -17.01
CA LYS A 149 5.99 6.11 -15.91
C LYS A 149 6.36 5.51 -14.56
N PHE A 150 5.98 4.27 -14.28
CA PHE A 150 6.36 3.58 -13.04
C PHE A 150 7.86 3.31 -12.98
N VAL A 151 8.47 2.87 -14.08
CA VAL A 151 9.92 2.65 -14.16
C VAL A 151 10.68 3.93 -13.87
N SER A 152 10.39 5.02 -14.60
CA SER A 152 11.04 6.32 -14.37
C SER A 152 10.79 6.82 -12.95
N PHE A 153 9.56 6.74 -12.46
CA PHE A 153 9.25 7.21 -11.11
C PHE A 153 10.05 6.46 -10.04
N ILE A 154 10.15 5.13 -10.14
CA ILE A 154 10.88 4.32 -9.17
C ILE A 154 12.40 4.55 -9.27
N ASP A 155 12.94 4.68 -10.48
CA ASP A 155 14.38 4.92 -10.73
C ASP A 155 14.83 6.30 -10.21
N ASP A 156 14.01 7.33 -10.46
CA ASP A 156 14.32 8.70 -10.10
C ASP A 156 13.99 9.05 -8.64
N PHE A 157 13.25 8.17 -7.94
CA PHE A 157 12.78 8.43 -6.58
C PHE A 157 13.94 8.65 -5.60
N LYS A 158 13.89 9.78 -4.89
CA LYS A 158 14.89 10.12 -3.87
C LYS A 158 14.17 10.58 -2.61
N ALA A 159 14.24 9.76 -1.57
CA ALA A 159 13.71 10.08 -0.23
C ALA A 159 14.42 11.26 0.49
N LYS A 160 15.25 12.06 -0.22
CA LYS A 160 16.20 13.04 0.33
C LYS A 160 15.56 14.27 0.98
N GLU A 161 14.27 14.49 0.78
CA GLU A 161 13.53 15.65 1.33
C GLU A 161 12.61 15.28 2.50
N LEU A 162 12.64 14.03 2.96
CA LEU A 162 11.85 13.60 4.10
C LEU A 162 12.68 13.79 5.38
N GLU A 163 12.41 14.86 6.12
CA GLU A 163 12.95 14.96 7.48
C GLU A 163 12.49 13.72 8.29
N PRO A 164 13.39 13.11 9.08
CA PRO A 164 13.10 11.99 9.98
C PRO A 164 11.74 12.06 10.69
N ASP A 165 11.36 13.27 11.10
CA ASP A 165 10.21 13.58 11.94
C ASP A 165 8.90 13.66 11.13
N LEU A 166 9.03 13.83 9.80
CA LEU A 166 7.94 13.90 8.83
C LEU A 166 7.57 12.51 8.26
N LEU A 167 8.31 11.45 8.60
CA LEU A 167 7.97 10.05 8.27
C LEU A 167 6.74 9.50 9.03
N MET A 168 6.00 10.36 9.73
CA MET A 168 4.73 10.05 10.37
C MET A 168 3.65 9.88 9.29
N GLY A 169 3.41 8.65 8.86
CA GLY A 169 2.39 8.33 7.85
C GLY A 169 1.03 8.98 8.15
N ASP A 170 0.36 9.46 7.11
CA ASP A 170 -0.99 10.03 7.12
C ASP A 170 -2.12 8.99 7.33
N GLY A 171 -1.74 7.78 7.75
CA GLY A 171 -2.65 6.65 7.81
C GLY A 171 -2.76 5.89 6.48
N GLU A 172 -1.99 6.22 5.45
CA GLU A 172 -1.97 5.48 4.19
C GLU A 172 -0.54 5.02 3.83
N THR A 173 -0.44 3.78 3.36
CA THR A 173 0.76 3.29 2.67
C THR A 173 0.41 2.98 1.23
N THR A 174 1.18 3.54 0.31
CA THR A 174 1.03 3.32 -1.13
C THR A 174 2.23 2.59 -1.70
N VAL A 175 1.99 1.68 -2.62
CA VAL A 175 2.99 0.81 -3.25
C VAL A 175 2.91 0.95 -4.75
N PHE A 176 4.06 1.24 -5.35
CA PHE A 176 4.29 1.22 -6.79
C PHE A 176 5.18 0.02 -7.09
N ARG A 177 4.78 -0.81 -8.05
CA ARG A 177 5.55 -1.97 -8.47
C ARG A 177 5.50 -2.14 -9.99
N CYS A 178 6.61 -2.53 -10.57
CA CYS A 178 6.67 -2.94 -11.97
C CYS A 178 7.71 -4.05 -12.17
N ILE A 179 7.60 -4.74 -13.30
CA ILE A 179 8.60 -5.70 -13.76
C ILE A 179 9.50 -5.00 -14.77
N VAL A 180 10.82 -5.04 -14.56
CA VAL A 180 11.83 -4.51 -15.48
C VAL A 180 12.76 -5.65 -15.84
N ASP A 181 12.77 -6.06 -17.11
CA ASP A 181 13.45 -7.26 -17.59
C ASP A 181 13.08 -8.52 -16.76
N GLN A 182 13.95 -8.94 -15.83
CA GLN A 182 13.75 -10.09 -14.93
C GLN A 182 13.69 -9.67 -13.45
N GLU A 183 13.65 -8.36 -13.18
CA GLU A 183 13.63 -7.80 -11.84
C GLU A 183 12.25 -7.27 -11.47
N ILE A 184 11.93 -7.36 -10.18
CA ILE A 184 10.75 -6.74 -9.59
C ILE A 184 11.22 -5.48 -8.87
N TRP A 185 10.74 -4.34 -9.33
CA TRP A 185 10.99 -3.05 -8.69
C TRP A 185 9.79 -2.68 -7.85
N THR A 186 10.00 -2.47 -6.55
CA THR A 186 8.94 -2.11 -5.58
C THR A 186 9.36 -0.89 -4.76
N LEU A 187 8.53 0.15 -4.79
CA LEU A 187 8.63 1.36 -3.99
C LEU A 187 7.39 1.43 -3.09
N SER A 188 7.59 1.52 -1.77
CA SER A 188 6.52 1.58 -0.77
C SER A 188 6.68 2.84 0.06
N ILE A 189 5.70 3.73 -0.01
CA ILE A 189 5.75 5.05 0.61
C ILE A 189 4.64 5.15 1.66
N PRO A 190 4.97 5.30 2.96
CA PRO A 190 4.00 5.78 3.94
C PRO A 190 3.81 7.28 3.68
N PHE A 191 2.61 7.72 3.35
CA PHE A 191 2.44 9.07 2.82
C PHE A 191 2.72 10.14 3.90
N LYS A 192 3.81 10.87 3.71
CA LYS A 192 3.96 12.32 3.90
C LYS A 192 5.02 12.81 2.91
N THR A 193 4.68 13.90 2.22
CA THR A 193 5.59 14.97 1.73
C THR A 193 6.33 14.90 0.38
N GLU A 194 6.22 13.91 -0.51
CA GLU A 194 6.76 14.07 -1.89
C GLU A 194 5.68 14.37 -2.94
N GLU A 195 5.70 15.59 -3.48
CA GLU A 195 4.71 16.11 -4.45
C GLU A 195 4.56 15.17 -5.66
N LYS A 196 5.67 14.68 -6.21
CA LYS A 196 5.69 13.73 -7.33
C LYS A 196 5.05 12.39 -7.01
N ALA A 197 5.29 11.86 -5.81
CA ALA A 197 4.68 10.60 -5.37
C ALA A 197 3.17 10.75 -5.20
N ARG A 198 2.74 11.91 -4.68
CA ARG A 198 1.32 12.26 -4.57
C ARG A 198 0.67 12.40 -5.94
N GLU A 199 1.29 13.10 -6.88
CA GLU A 199 0.76 13.27 -8.24
C GLU A 199 0.52 11.94 -8.96
N LEU A 200 1.50 11.02 -8.92
CA LEU A 200 1.33 9.71 -9.56
C LEU A 200 0.29 8.86 -8.83
N SER A 201 0.26 8.91 -7.49
CA SER A 201 -0.78 8.24 -6.69
C SER A 201 -2.17 8.76 -7.03
N ASP A 202 -2.37 10.08 -7.10
CA ASP A 202 -3.65 10.71 -7.42
C ASP A 202 -4.09 10.38 -8.85
N LEU A 203 -3.15 10.30 -9.80
CA LEU A 203 -3.44 9.78 -11.14
C LEU A 203 -3.94 8.34 -11.09
N CYS A 204 -3.26 7.48 -10.33
CA CYS A 204 -3.61 6.06 -10.19
C CYS A 204 -4.97 5.87 -9.49
N LYS A 205 -5.25 6.66 -8.44
CA LYS A 205 -6.55 6.65 -7.74
C LYS A 205 -7.68 7.09 -8.68
N ARG A 206 -7.49 8.14 -9.48
CA ARG A 206 -8.47 8.57 -10.49
C ARG A 206 -8.75 7.52 -11.56
N ILE A 207 -7.71 6.81 -12.03
CA ILE A 207 -7.87 5.67 -12.95
C ILE A 207 -8.82 4.61 -12.37
N ILE A 208 -8.63 4.26 -11.09
CA ILE A 208 -9.50 3.30 -10.38
C ILE A 208 -10.93 3.83 -10.30
N GLU A 209 -11.11 5.06 -9.84
CA GLU A 209 -12.43 5.67 -9.66
C GLU A 209 -13.24 5.74 -10.96
N ASP A 210 -12.63 6.19 -12.05
CA ASP A 210 -13.30 6.29 -13.34
C ASP A 210 -13.62 4.92 -13.95
N ALA A 211 -12.74 3.93 -13.76
CA ALA A 211 -12.99 2.55 -14.19
C ALA A 211 -14.13 1.90 -13.39
N GLU A 212 -14.15 2.05 -12.07
CA GLU A 212 -15.24 1.54 -11.24
C GLU A 212 -16.57 2.27 -11.49
N ALA A 213 -16.53 3.55 -11.87
CA ALA A 213 -17.70 4.33 -12.24
C ALA A 213 -18.18 4.11 -13.69
N GLY A 214 -17.48 3.31 -14.49
CA GLY A 214 -17.81 3.06 -15.90
C GLY A 214 -17.62 4.30 -16.81
N ARG A 215 -16.75 5.23 -16.42
CA ARG A 215 -16.43 6.47 -17.16
C ARG A 215 -14.97 6.53 -17.63
N PHE A 216 -14.29 5.39 -17.61
CA PHE A 216 -12.89 5.27 -17.99
C PHE A 216 -12.68 5.61 -19.47
N ASP A 217 -11.75 6.52 -19.70
CA ASP A 217 -11.37 7.00 -21.02
C ASP A 217 -9.85 7.16 -21.05
N GLU A 218 -9.19 6.26 -21.78
CA GLU A 218 -7.73 6.19 -21.85
C GLU A 218 -7.09 7.51 -22.30
N SER A 219 -7.76 8.25 -23.18
CA SER A 219 -7.20 9.47 -23.77
C SER A 219 -6.86 10.52 -22.72
N LYS A 220 -7.59 10.54 -21.59
CA LYS A 220 -7.37 11.44 -20.45
C LYS A 220 -6.07 11.14 -19.71
N TYR A 221 -5.67 9.86 -19.64
CA TYR A 221 -4.50 9.43 -18.89
C TYR A 221 -3.25 9.39 -19.75
N ILE A 222 -3.37 9.04 -21.03
CA ILE A 222 -2.25 8.96 -21.96
C ILE A 222 -1.43 10.25 -21.99
N GLY A 223 -2.08 11.43 -22.05
CA GLY A 223 -1.38 12.73 -22.01
C GLY A 223 -0.77 13.07 -20.65
N SER A 224 -1.38 12.61 -19.56
CA SER A 224 -0.85 12.81 -18.20
C SER A 224 0.37 11.93 -17.90
N LEU A 225 0.57 10.87 -18.69
CA LEU A 225 1.70 9.94 -18.59
C LEU A 225 2.86 10.31 -19.54
N GLU A 226 2.74 11.40 -20.31
CA GLU A 226 3.76 11.86 -21.27
C GLU A 226 4.82 12.81 -20.66
N ASN A 227 4.61 13.27 -19.42
CA ASN A 227 5.51 14.15 -18.68
C ASN A 227 6.19 13.44 -17.53
#